data_AF-A0A8J7JLI6-F1
#
_entry.id   AF-A0A8J7JLI6-F1
#
_cell.length_a   1.000
_cell.length_b   1.000
_cell.length_c   1.000
_cell.angle_alpha   90.00
_cell.angle_beta   90.00
_cell.angle_gamma   90.00
#
_symmetry.space_group_name_H-M   'P 1'
#
loop_
_entity.id
_entity.type
_entity.pdbx_description
1 polymer ?
#
loop_
_entity_poly.entity_id
_entity_poly.type
_entity_poly.pdbx_seq_one_letter_code
_entity_poly.pdbx_strand_id
1 'polypeptide(L)'
;MIDGIDQLVSLYTSQDKFVTAFLESTLFIPPEIVRLRNQEILELYKSGGKFPIRYSPSHHEALNISNKAEAIASTRGNEARLPAYPSFNIKIDNDGNHENRRSIKKYLGHTISTGKNSTVKNYIISHVWGLASHPLFFSSLWNIVLIPAHFNYLMDKDPESHPVVKIVKEAIQRKCASLYNFYEQLVPHIPEVEEFKSLFLMNESQRGEPMYSISFLTSEGIEQQKEEIHISKDEQVLLENLLSKMGKKFFISYYEVYANGEDLMNVMPIGLYTYSSIQTRISTMRRIFRENLNLKALKYILGKDSSKLDDESIELAKELIELG
;
A
#
# COMPACT_ATOMS: atom_id res chain seq x y z
N MET A 1 -29.87 -9.59 11.64
CA MET A 1 -29.16 -9.95 10.40
C MET A 1 -27.74 -10.31 10.81
N ILE A 2 -27.17 -11.41 10.33
CA ILE A 2 -25.78 -11.77 10.61
C ILE A 2 -24.98 -11.34 9.38
N ASP A 3 -24.06 -10.39 9.54
CA ASP A 3 -23.13 -10.00 8.48
C ASP A 3 -21.79 -10.71 8.67
N GLY A 4 -21.29 -11.35 7.62
CA GLY A 4 -19.99 -12.01 7.63
C GLY A 4 -18.81 -11.03 7.73
N ILE A 5 -18.99 -9.78 7.29
CA ILE A 5 -17.97 -8.72 7.42
C ILE A 5 -17.81 -8.35 8.90
N ASP A 6 -18.92 -8.16 9.62
CA ASP A 6 -18.88 -7.91 11.08
C ASP A 6 -18.16 -9.04 11.82
N GLN A 7 -18.43 -10.30 11.45
CA GLN A 7 -17.75 -11.46 12.04
C GLN A 7 -16.24 -11.44 11.76
N LEU A 8 -15.84 -11.13 10.52
CA LEU A 8 -14.42 -11.04 10.17
C LEU A 8 -13.72 -9.90 10.92
N VAL A 9 -14.35 -8.73 11.00
CA VAL A 9 -13.82 -7.58 11.75
C VAL A 9 -13.72 -7.90 13.24
N SER A 10 -14.66 -8.66 13.80
CA SER A 10 -14.65 -9.05 15.22
C SER A 10 -13.49 -9.95 15.62
N LEU A 11 -12.77 -10.54 14.66
CA LEU A 11 -11.53 -11.27 14.93
C LEU A 11 -10.37 -10.34 15.36
N TYR A 12 -10.56 -9.02 15.22
CA TYR A 12 -9.59 -8.00 15.57
C TYR A 12 -10.11 -7.14 16.73
N THR A 13 -9.19 -6.56 17.51
CA THR A 13 -9.54 -5.73 18.68
C THR A 13 -10.38 -4.50 18.33
N SER A 14 -10.26 -3.99 17.09
CA SER A 14 -11.06 -2.88 16.59
C SER A 14 -11.14 -2.89 15.07
N GLN A 15 -12.08 -2.11 14.53
CA GLN A 15 -12.18 -1.84 13.10
C GLN A 15 -10.86 -1.30 12.52
N ASP A 16 -10.22 -0.37 13.23
CA ASP A 16 -8.96 0.23 12.78
C ASP A 16 -7.84 -0.81 12.72
N LYS A 17 -7.76 -1.73 13.70
CA LYS A 17 -6.78 -2.82 13.67
C LYS A 17 -7.03 -3.79 12.52
N PHE A 18 -8.29 -4.07 12.18
CA PHE A 18 -8.62 -4.83 10.97
C PHE A 18 -8.13 -4.12 9.71
N VAL A 19 -8.45 -2.82 9.56
CA VAL A 19 -8.06 -2.02 8.40
C VAL A 19 -6.54 -1.96 8.26
N THR A 20 -5.81 -1.68 9.35
CA THR A 20 -4.34 -1.70 9.35
C THR A 20 -3.81 -3.06 8.92
N ALA A 21 -4.29 -4.15 9.53
CA ALA A 21 -3.84 -5.50 9.17
C ALA A 21 -4.09 -5.83 7.68
N PHE A 22 -5.23 -5.38 7.13
CA PHE A 22 -5.52 -5.53 5.71
C PHE A 22 -4.50 -4.78 4.84
N LEU A 23 -4.27 -3.51 5.15
CA LEU A 23 -3.43 -2.63 4.35
C LEU A 23 -1.94 -3.04 4.42
N GLU A 24 -1.44 -3.37 5.60
CA GLU A 24 -0.04 -3.80 5.78
C GLU A 24 0.24 -5.17 5.16
N SER A 25 -0.77 -6.03 5.10
CA SER A 25 -0.69 -7.32 4.42
C SER A 25 -0.89 -7.21 2.90
N THR A 26 -1.25 -6.04 2.37
CA THR A 26 -1.42 -5.84 0.92
C THR A 26 -0.06 -5.61 0.28
N LEU A 27 0.27 -6.40 -0.75
CA LEU A 27 1.51 -6.22 -1.50
C LEU A 27 1.26 -5.38 -2.75
N PHE A 28 2.01 -4.30 -2.86
CA PHE A 28 2.07 -3.41 -4.01
C PHE A 28 3.17 -3.86 -4.98
N ILE A 29 3.04 -3.43 -6.23
CA ILE A 29 4.12 -3.60 -7.22
C ILE A 29 5.09 -2.42 -7.09
N PRO A 30 6.42 -2.63 -7.13
CA PRO A 30 7.38 -1.53 -7.06
C PRO A 30 7.17 -0.46 -8.15
N PRO A 31 7.30 0.85 -7.85
CA PRO A 31 7.03 1.94 -8.79
C PRO A 31 7.85 1.86 -10.08
N GLU A 32 9.10 1.44 -10.01
CA GLU A 32 9.99 1.28 -11.16
C GLU A 32 9.51 0.16 -12.10
N ILE A 33 8.97 -0.93 -11.55
CA ILE A 33 8.37 -2.01 -12.34
C ILE A 33 7.07 -1.55 -13.00
N VAL A 34 6.25 -0.77 -12.28
CA VAL A 34 5.05 -0.16 -12.85
C VAL A 34 5.41 0.79 -14.01
N ARG A 35 6.45 1.60 -13.86
CA ARG A 35 6.95 2.48 -14.94
C ARG A 35 7.40 1.70 -16.17
N LEU A 36 8.13 0.61 -16.00
CA LEU A 36 8.54 -0.27 -17.11
C LEU A 36 7.31 -0.82 -17.84
N ARG A 37 6.29 -1.27 -17.09
CA ARG A 37 5.04 -1.73 -17.71
C ARG A 37 4.31 -0.62 -18.45
N ASN A 38 4.26 0.58 -17.90
CA ASN A 38 3.62 1.72 -18.54
C ASN A 38 4.31 2.07 -19.87
N GLN A 39 5.63 1.99 -19.96
CA GLN A 39 6.36 2.18 -21.21
C GLN A 39 5.95 1.15 -22.28
N GLU A 40 5.81 -0.13 -21.91
CA GLU A 40 5.32 -1.15 -22.85
C GLU A 40 3.88 -0.89 -23.31
N ILE A 41 3.02 -0.39 -22.42
CA ILE A 41 1.65 0.02 -22.75
C ILE A 41 1.65 1.16 -23.77
N LEU A 42 2.54 2.15 -23.58
CA LEU A 42 2.69 3.27 -24.51
C LEU A 42 3.22 2.82 -25.89
N GLU A 43 4.19 1.91 -25.91
CA GLU A 43 4.69 1.31 -27.16
C GLU A 43 3.61 0.49 -27.86
N LEU A 44 2.82 -0.27 -27.10
CA LEU A 44 1.70 -1.03 -27.62
C LEU A 44 0.64 -0.12 -28.24
N TYR A 45 0.33 1.01 -27.59
CA TYR A 45 -0.59 2.02 -28.13
C TYR A 45 -0.06 2.62 -29.43
N LYS A 46 1.20 3.10 -29.44
CA LYS A 46 1.83 3.72 -30.62
C LYS A 46 1.93 2.78 -31.82
N SER A 47 2.16 1.49 -31.56
CA SER A 47 2.27 0.47 -32.62
C SER A 47 0.92 -0.09 -33.08
N GLY A 48 -0.20 0.30 -32.46
CA GLY A 48 -1.53 -0.27 -32.76
C GLY A 48 -1.68 -1.73 -32.31
N GLY A 49 -0.86 -2.16 -31.35
CA GLY A 49 -0.84 -3.52 -30.84
C GLY A 49 -2.08 -3.87 -30.00
N LYS A 50 -2.24 -5.17 -29.73
CA LYS A 50 -3.44 -5.71 -29.07
C LYS A 50 -3.35 -5.68 -27.55
N PHE A 51 -4.20 -4.87 -26.94
CA PHE A 51 -4.36 -4.75 -25.50
C PHE A 51 -5.13 -5.93 -24.90
N PRO A 52 -4.56 -6.66 -23.95
CA PRO A 52 -5.31 -7.67 -23.23
C PRO A 52 -6.40 -7.01 -22.37
N ILE A 53 -7.60 -7.58 -22.39
CA ILE A 53 -8.72 -7.20 -21.52
C ILE A 53 -9.40 -8.43 -20.92
N ARG A 54 -10.09 -8.27 -19.79
CA ARG A 54 -10.95 -9.32 -19.24
C ARG A 54 -12.17 -9.51 -20.12
N TYR A 55 -12.59 -10.75 -20.30
CA TYR A 55 -13.89 -11.05 -20.91
C TYR A 55 -15.04 -10.56 -20.03
N SER A 56 -16.02 -9.91 -20.65
CA SER A 56 -17.30 -9.53 -20.06
C SER A 56 -18.44 -10.05 -20.95
N PRO A 57 -19.58 -10.48 -20.39
CA PRO A 57 -20.78 -10.81 -21.17
C PRO A 57 -21.25 -9.66 -22.08
N SER A 58 -21.02 -8.41 -21.68
CA SER A 58 -21.35 -7.23 -22.50
C SER A 58 -20.59 -7.16 -23.83
N HIS A 59 -19.56 -7.99 -24.03
CA HIS A 59 -18.82 -8.06 -25.29
C HIS A 59 -19.51 -8.91 -26.36
N HIS A 60 -20.57 -9.66 -26.04
CA HIS A 60 -21.30 -10.51 -26.98
C HIS A 60 -21.78 -9.75 -28.20
N GLU A 61 -22.58 -8.71 -27.97
CA GLU A 61 -23.14 -7.88 -29.04
C GLU A 61 -22.04 -7.07 -29.74
N ALA A 62 -21.13 -6.49 -28.95
CA ALA A 62 -20.08 -5.60 -29.48
C ALA A 62 -19.08 -6.31 -30.40
N LEU A 63 -18.81 -7.60 -30.16
CA LEU A 63 -17.87 -8.41 -30.96
C LEU A 63 -18.59 -9.43 -31.86
N ASN A 64 -19.91 -9.50 -31.82
CA ASN A 64 -20.73 -10.51 -32.50
C ASN A 64 -20.26 -11.96 -32.22
N ILE A 65 -20.15 -12.29 -30.93
CA ILE A 65 -19.66 -13.58 -30.42
C ILE A 65 -20.63 -14.17 -29.40
N SER A 66 -20.63 -15.50 -29.26
CA SER A 66 -21.58 -16.21 -28.39
C SER A 66 -20.97 -16.58 -27.02
N ASN A 67 -19.65 -16.72 -26.92
CA ASN A 67 -19.00 -17.17 -25.70
C ASN A 67 -17.52 -16.71 -25.58
N LYS A 68 -16.94 -16.92 -24.39
CA LYS A 68 -15.55 -16.54 -24.08
C LYS A 68 -14.51 -17.22 -24.98
N ALA A 69 -14.67 -18.49 -25.30
CA ALA A 69 -13.69 -19.23 -26.11
C ALA A 69 -13.63 -18.68 -27.55
N GLU A 70 -14.80 -18.37 -28.12
CA GLU A 70 -14.93 -17.70 -29.41
C GLU A 70 -14.33 -16.28 -29.36
N ALA A 71 -14.58 -15.53 -28.28
CA ALA A 71 -13.97 -14.23 -28.03
C ALA A 71 -12.44 -14.27 -28.09
N ILE A 72 -11.84 -15.24 -27.38
CA ILE A 72 -10.40 -15.44 -27.35
C ILE A 72 -9.88 -15.78 -28.75
N ALA A 73 -10.52 -16.74 -29.43
CA ALA A 73 -10.08 -17.16 -30.77
C ALA A 73 -10.14 -16.01 -31.79
N SER A 74 -11.25 -15.27 -31.81
CA SER A 74 -11.49 -14.17 -32.75
C SER A 74 -10.49 -13.02 -32.54
N THR A 75 -10.35 -12.55 -31.31
CA THR A 75 -9.51 -11.38 -31.01
C THR A 75 -8.00 -11.68 -31.02
N ARG A 76 -7.60 -12.97 -30.93
CA ARG A 76 -6.19 -13.37 -31.03
C ARG A 76 -5.64 -13.12 -32.42
N GLY A 77 -6.35 -13.53 -33.46
CA GLY A 77 -5.94 -13.40 -34.86
C GLY A 77 -6.32 -12.05 -35.46
N ASN A 78 -7.53 -11.58 -35.21
CA ASN A 78 -8.10 -10.43 -35.90
C ASN A 78 -7.95 -9.13 -35.12
N GLU A 79 -7.98 -8.01 -35.82
CA GLU A 79 -8.19 -6.71 -35.18
C GLU A 79 -9.58 -6.69 -34.56
N ALA A 80 -9.66 -6.21 -33.31
CA ALA A 80 -10.91 -6.13 -32.59
C ALA A 80 -10.91 -4.85 -31.77
N ARG A 81 -12.02 -4.12 -31.83
CA ARG A 81 -12.23 -2.87 -31.09
C ARG A 81 -13.61 -2.91 -30.48
N LEU A 82 -13.73 -2.38 -29.27
CA LEU A 82 -15.03 -2.23 -28.63
C LEU A 82 -15.54 -0.80 -28.85
N PRO A 83 -16.84 -0.59 -29.11
CA PRO A 83 -17.40 0.74 -29.34
C PRO A 83 -17.14 1.73 -28.20
N ALA A 84 -17.04 1.24 -26.96
CA ALA A 84 -16.77 2.07 -25.78
C ALA A 84 -15.35 2.66 -25.76
N TYR A 85 -14.39 2.05 -26.45
CA TYR A 85 -12.99 2.50 -26.51
C TYR A 85 -12.38 2.14 -27.88
N PRO A 86 -12.84 2.82 -28.95
CA PRO A 86 -12.57 2.44 -30.33
C PRO A 86 -11.09 2.61 -30.70
N SER A 87 -10.34 3.44 -29.99
CA SER A 87 -8.92 3.67 -30.24
C SER A 87 -8.03 2.46 -29.91
N PHE A 88 -8.53 1.49 -29.14
CA PHE A 88 -7.74 0.36 -28.67
C PHE A 88 -8.05 -0.91 -29.46
N ASN A 89 -7.03 -1.44 -30.11
CA ASN A 89 -7.06 -2.81 -30.61
C ASN A 89 -6.93 -3.77 -29.42
N ILE A 90 -7.82 -4.75 -29.28
CA ILE A 90 -7.92 -5.59 -28.08
C ILE A 90 -7.67 -7.08 -28.37
N LYS A 91 -7.34 -7.81 -27.31
CA LYS A 91 -7.39 -9.28 -27.24
C LYS A 91 -8.03 -9.70 -25.92
N ILE A 92 -8.90 -10.71 -25.96
CA ILE A 92 -9.47 -11.27 -24.74
C ILE A 92 -8.43 -12.13 -24.02
N ASP A 93 -8.26 -11.90 -22.73
CA ASP A 93 -7.34 -12.65 -21.89
C ASP A 93 -7.81 -14.11 -21.68
N ASN A 94 -6.87 -15.05 -21.69
CA ASN A 94 -7.16 -16.48 -21.68
C ASN A 94 -7.99 -16.92 -20.47
N ASP A 95 -7.64 -16.45 -19.28
CA ASP A 95 -8.30 -16.86 -18.02
C ASP A 95 -8.74 -15.69 -17.15
N GLY A 96 -8.61 -14.46 -17.64
CA GLY A 96 -9.00 -13.25 -16.93
C GLY A 96 -7.92 -12.72 -15.98
N ASN A 97 -6.73 -13.34 -15.93
CA ASN A 97 -5.54 -12.86 -15.22
C ASN A 97 -4.23 -13.38 -15.85
N HIS A 98 -4.26 -13.89 -17.08
CA HIS A 98 -3.08 -14.49 -17.71
C HIS A 98 -2.01 -13.44 -17.98
N GLU A 99 -2.35 -12.30 -18.59
CA GLU A 99 -1.38 -11.23 -18.81
C GLU A 99 -0.82 -10.66 -17.49
N ASN A 100 -1.66 -10.49 -16.46
CA ASN A 100 -1.19 -10.00 -15.15
C ASN A 100 -0.14 -10.94 -14.55
N ARG A 101 -0.40 -12.25 -14.53
CA ARG A 101 0.56 -13.26 -14.06
C ARG A 101 1.81 -13.30 -14.92
N ARG A 102 1.67 -13.12 -16.24
CA ARG A 102 2.80 -13.07 -17.16
C ARG A 102 3.69 -11.85 -16.86
N SER A 103 3.11 -10.67 -16.66
CA SER A 103 3.87 -9.46 -16.33
C SER A 103 4.56 -9.57 -14.98
N ILE A 104 3.87 -10.04 -13.94
CA ILE A 104 4.47 -10.28 -12.62
C ILE A 104 5.65 -11.24 -12.74
N LYS A 105 5.48 -12.37 -13.44
CA LYS A 105 6.58 -13.32 -13.65
C LYS A 105 7.74 -12.72 -14.43
N LYS A 106 7.45 -11.92 -15.46
CA LYS A 106 8.46 -11.28 -16.32
C LYS A 106 9.34 -10.32 -15.52
N TYR A 107 8.75 -9.48 -14.68
CA TYR A 107 9.47 -8.41 -13.99
C TYR A 107 9.98 -8.81 -12.61
N LEU A 108 9.24 -9.66 -11.89
CA LEU A 108 9.52 -10.01 -10.49
C LEU A 108 9.92 -11.49 -10.33
N GLY A 109 9.94 -12.29 -11.39
CA GLY A 109 10.29 -13.71 -11.33
C GLY A 109 9.25 -14.61 -10.63
N HIS A 110 8.17 -14.03 -10.10
CA HIS A 110 7.21 -14.74 -9.27
C HIS A 110 6.01 -15.31 -10.03
N THR A 111 5.50 -16.45 -9.56
CA THR A 111 4.26 -17.07 -10.01
C THR A 111 3.19 -16.95 -8.92
N ILE A 112 1.99 -16.56 -9.31
CA ILE A 112 0.86 -16.27 -8.40
C ILE A 112 -0.40 -16.92 -8.95
N SER A 113 -1.26 -17.45 -8.07
CA SER A 113 -2.54 -18.08 -8.45
C SER A 113 -2.39 -19.18 -9.51
N THR A 114 -1.35 -20.01 -9.37
CA THR A 114 -1.04 -21.20 -10.21
C THR A 114 -1.07 -22.50 -9.39
N GLY A 115 -1.74 -22.49 -8.23
CA GLY A 115 -1.84 -23.65 -7.35
C GLY A 115 -0.50 -23.99 -6.69
N LYS A 116 -0.11 -25.27 -6.71
CA LYS A 116 1.12 -25.76 -6.05
C LYS A 116 2.40 -25.12 -6.59
N ASN A 117 2.37 -24.59 -7.81
CA ASN A 117 3.52 -24.00 -8.50
C ASN A 117 3.65 -22.48 -8.27
N SER A 118 2.84 -21.89 -7.39
CA SER A 118 2.97 -20.47 -7.04
C SER A 118 4.13 -20.25 -6.07
N THR A 119 5.00 -19.30 -6.40
CA THR A 119 6.05 -18.82 -5.48
C THR A 119 5.46 -17.89 -4.43
N VAL A 120 4.43 -17.10 -4.78
CA VAL A 120 3.65 -16.31 -3.83
C VAL A 120 2.38 -17.07 -3.49
N LYS A 121 2.32 -17.63 -2.28
CA LYS A 121 1.24 -18.51 -1.83
C LYS A 121 0.20 -17.74 -1.01
N ASN A 122 -1.07 -18.12 -1.16
CA ASN A 122 -2.19 -17.54 -0.40
C ASN A 122 -2.40 -16.03 -0.64
N TYR A 123 -1.95 -15.52 -1.79
CA TYR A 123 -2.26 -14.18 -2.29
C TYR A 123 -3.05 -14.27 -3.59
N ILE A 124 -3.92 -13.30 -3.83
CA ILE A 124 -4.76 -13.19 -5.03
C ILE A 124 -4.52 -11.82 -5.66
N ILE A 125 -4.51 -11.78 -6.99
CA ILE A 125 -4.48 -10.55 -7.78
C ILE A 125 -5.86 -9.90 -7.69
N SER A 126 -5.91 -8.69 -7.12
CA SER A 126 -7.12 -7.87 -7.06
C SER A 126 -6.93 -6.58 -7.86
N HIS A 127 -7.92 -6.24 -8.68
CA HIS A 127 -7.97 -4.96 -9.36
C HIS A 127 -8.41 -3.85 -8.39
N VAL A 128 -7.71 -2.71 -8.41
CA VAL A 128 -7.95 -1.58 -7.49
C VAL A 128 -9.16 -0.76 -7.93
N TRP A 129 -9.25 -0.51 -9.24
CA TRP A 129 -10.42 0.04 -9.92
C TRP A 129 -11.10 -1.09 -10.72
N GLY A 130 -12.42 -1.22 -10.56
CA GLY A 130 -13.26 -2.27 -11.17
C GLY A 130 -13.45 -2.19 -12.68
N LEU A 131 -12.46 -1.66 -13.41
CA LEU A 131 -12.49 -1.42 -14.85
C LEU A 131 -11.67 -2.47 -15.62
N ALA A 132 -11.71 -3.74 -15.19
CA ALA A 132 -10.92 -4.83 -15.77
C ALA A 132 -11.26 -5.16 -17.25
N SER A 133 -12.34 -4.62 -17.80
CA SER A 133 -12.62 -4.68 -19.24
C SER A 133 -11.90 -3.59 -20.04
N HIS A 134 -11.48 -2.50 -19.40
CA HIS A 134 -10.81 -1.39 -20.07
C HIS A 134 -9.33 -1.72 -20.36
N PRO A 135 -8.83 -1.48 -21.58
CA PRO A 135 -7.45 -1.76 -22.01
C PRO A 135 -6.36 -1.25 -21.06
N LEU A 136 -6.53 -0.03 -20.56
CA LEU A 136 -5.57 0.63 -19.67
C LEU A 136 -5.66 0.20 -18.21
N PHE A 137 -6.70 -0.52 -17.80
CA PHE A 137 -6.89 -0.93 -16.40
C PHE A 137 -6.61 -2.42 -16.21
N PHE A 138 -6.88 -3.26 -17.22
CA PHE A 138 -6.79 -4.70 -17.05
C PHE A 138 -5.39 -5.23 -16.76
N SER A 139 -4.43 -4.83 -17.60
CA SER A 139 -3.05 -5.36 -17.61
C SER A 139 -1.99 -4.39 -17.11
N SER A 140 -2.48 -3.31 -16.48
CA SER A 140 -1.68 -2.27 -15.87
C SER A 140 -1.31 -2.67 -14.45
N LEU A 141 -0.01 -2.73 -14.17
CA LEU A 141 0.47 -3.12 -12.84
C LEU A 141 0.13 -2.08 -11.76
N TRP A 142 -0.14 -0.83 -12.12
CA TRP A 142 -0.62 0.20 -11.19
C TRP A 142 -2.06 -0.04 -10.70
N ASN A 143 -2.86 -0.81 -11.45
CA ASN A 143 -4.26 -1.11 -11.10
C ASN A 143 -4.41 -2.48 -10.41
N ILE A 144 -3.30 -3.12 -10.00
CA ILE A 144 -3.38 -4.39 -9.29
C ILE A 144 -2.61 -4.33 -7.99
N VAL A 145 -3.14 -5.04 -7.00
CA VAL A 145 -2.47 -5.36 -5.75
C VAL A 145 -2.60 -6.84 -5.48
N LEU A 146 -1.72 -7.38 -4.63
CA LEU A 146 -1.83 -8.74 -4.13
C LEU A 146 -2.37 -8.69 -2.71
N ILE A 147 -3.51 -9.35 -2.52
CA ILE A 147 -4.19 -9.36 -1.23
C ILE A 147 -4.20 -10.79 -0.70
N PRO A 148 -3.98 -11.00 0.61
CA PRO A 148 -4.15 -12.31 1.22
C PRO A 148 -5.50 -12.91 0.85
N ALA A 149 -5.54 -14.19 0.49
CA ALA A 149 -6.73 -14.82 -0.09
C ALA A 149 -7.96 -14.73 0.82
N HIS A 150 -7.77 -14.71 2.15
CA HIS A 150 -8.86 -14.57 3.11
C HIS A 150 -9.48 -13.15 3.16
N PHE A 151 -8.75 -12.15 2.68
CA PHE A 151 -9.21 -10.76 2.59
C PHE A 151 -9.87 -10.42 1.26
N ASN A 152 -9.65 -11.23 0.22
CA ASN A 152 -10.18 -10.97 -1.14
C ASN A 152 -11.71 -10.77 -1.16
N TYR A 153 -12.44 -11.44 -0.27
CA TYR A 153 -13.88 -11.29 -0.15
C TYR A 153 -14.34 -9.83 -0.04
N LEU A 154 -13.58 -8.95 0.66
CA LEU A 154 -13.93 -7.53 0.80
C LEU A 154 -13.79 -6.77 -0.51
N MET A 155 -12.81 -7.11 -1.35
CA MET A 155 -12.54 -6.40 -2.59
C MET A 155 -13.65 -6.61 -3.63
N ASP A 156 -14.39 -7.71 -3.52
CA ASP A 156 -15.52 -8.01 -4.40
C ASP A 156 -16.83 -7.31 -3.97
N LYS A 157 -16.87 -6.65 -2.80
CA LYS A 157 -18.08 -6.01 -2.27
C LYS A 157 -18.27 -4.58 -2.71
N ASP A 158 -19.52 -4.14 -2.76
CA ASP A 158 -19.86 -2.74 -3.00
C ASP A 158 -19.29 -1.87 -1.85
N PRO A 159 -18.58 -0.75 -2.12
CA PRO A 159 -18.11 0.16 -1.08
C PRO A 159 -19.20 0.60 -0.10
N GLU A 160 -20.43 0.78 -0.57
CA GLU A 160 -21.57 1.22 0.26
C GLU A 160 -22.20 0.06 1.05
N SER A 161 -21.75 -1.18 0.83
CA SER A 161 -22.27 -2.35 1.58
C SER A 161 -21.80 -2.40 3.03
N HIS A 162 -20.62 -1.85 3.35
CA HIS A 162 -20.08 -1.84 4.71
C HIS A 162 -18.98 -0.78 4.88
N PRO A 163 -18.92 -0.02 6.01
CA PRO A 163 -17.94 1.06 6.20
C PRO A 163 -16.48 0.64 5.98
N VAL A 164 -16.08 -0.53 6.51
CA VAL A 164 -14.73 -1.09 6.33
C VAL A 164 -14.37 -1.33 4.87
N VAL A 165 -15.31 -1.80 4.05
CA VAL A 165 -15.06 -2.05 2.62
C VAL A 165 -14.69 -0.76 1.93
N LYS A 166 -15.45 0.31 2.19
CA LYS A 166 -15.16 1.65 1.69
C LYS A 166 -13.78 2.14 2.12
N ILE A 167 -13.49 2.08 3.42
CA ILE A 167 -12.22 2.56 3.99
C ILE A 167 -11.02 1.84 3.35
N VAL A 168 -11.06 0.50 3.26
CA VAL A 168 -9.97 -0.29 2.68
C VAL A 168 -9.77 0.04 1.20
N LYS A 169 -10.85 0.05 0.41
CA LYS A 169 -10.77 0.32 -1.03
C LYS A 169 -10.25 1.73 -1.32
N GLU A 170 -10.77 2.73 -0.63
CA GLU A 170 -10.34 4.12 -0.78
C GLU A 170 -8.88 4.29 -0.33
N ALA A 171 -8.44 3.60 0.74
CA ALA A 171 -7.04 3.64 1.18
C ALA A 171 -6.08 3.05 0.13
N ILE A 172 -6.40 1.89 -0.46
CA ILE A 172 -5.59 1.27 -1.52
C ILE A 172 -5.59 2.15 -2.77
N GLN A 173 -6.73 2.69 -3.19
CA GLN A 173 -6.84 3.59 -4.35
C GLN A 173 -5.99 4.84 -4.18
N ARG A 174 -6.07 5.49 -3.02
CA ARG A 174 -5.23 6.64 -2.67
C ARG A 174 -3.75 6.30 -2.73
N LYS A 175 -3.36 5.15 -2.16
CA LYS A 175 -1.96 4.72 -2.18
C LYS A 175 -1.47 4.43 -3.58
N CYS A 176 -2.24 3.75 -4.42
CA CYS A 176 -1.87 3.52 -5.81
C CYS A 176 -1.76 4.83 -6.61
N ALA A 177 -2.66 5.79 -6.37
CA ALA A 177 -2.59 7.10 -7.01
C ALA A 177 -1.30 7.86 -6.63
N SER A 178 -0.99 7.94 -5.33
CA SER A 178 0.19 8.66 -4.83
C SER A 178 1.51 7.95 -5.21
N LEU A 179 1.52 6.62 -5.17
CA LEU A 179 2.72 5.82 -5.42
C LEU A 179 3.11 5.79 -6.90
N TYR A 180 2.11 5.70 -7.80
CA TYR A 180 2.39 5.43 -9.21
C TYR A 180 2.27 6.65 -10.11
N ASN A 181 1.48 7.66 -9.74
CA ASN A 181 1.27 8.85 -10.57
C ASN A 181 1.03 8.51 -12.06
N PHE A 182 0.22 7.45 -12.30
CA PHE A 182 0.09 6.86 -13.63
C PHE A 182 -0.62 7.82 -14.61
N TYR A 183 -1.50 8.70 -14.12
CA TYR A 183 -2.23 9.68 -14.93
C TYR A 183 -1.25 10.60 -15.67
N GLU A 184 -0.30 11.21 -14.94
CA GLU A 184 0.71 12.08 -15.54
C GLU A 184 1.65 11.33 -16.50
N GLN A 185 1.88 10.04 -16.28
CA GLN A 185 2.71 9.22 -17.17
C GLN A 185 2.02 8.88 -18.50
N LEU A 186 0.70 8.71 -18.51
CA LEU A 186 -0.02 8.23 -19.70
C LEU A 186 -0.75 9.35 -20.46
N VAL A 187 -1.28 10.37 -19.77
CA VAL A 187 -2.09 11.43 -20.39
C VAL A 187 -1.40 12.17 -21.56
N PRO A 188 -0.07 12.44 -21.55
CA PRO A 188 0.58 13.14 -22.67
C PRO A 188 0.64 12.30 -23.95
N HIS A 189 0.35 11.00 -23.86
CA HIS A 189 0.54 10.03 -24.94
C HIS A 189 -0.75 9.31 -25.34
N ILE A 190 -1.74 9.24 -24.45
CA ILE A 190 -3.02 8.58 -24.66
C ILE A 190 -4.12 9.57 -24.21
N PRO A 191 -4.65 10.41 -25.13
CA PRO A 191 -5.64 11.44 -24.79
C PRO A 191 -6.90 10.89 -24.11
N GLU A 192 -7.29 9.64 -24.41
CA GLU A 192 -8.43 8.95 -23.80
C GLU A 192 -8.30 8.84 -22.27
N VAL A 193 -7.07 8.92 -21.72
CA VAL A 193 -6.85 8.90 -20.26
C VAL A 193 -7.54 10.06 -19.53
N GLU A 194 -7.81 11.17 -20.23
CA GLU A 194 -8.44 12.35 -19.63
C GLU A 194 -9.83 12.03 -19.03
N GLU A 195 -10.55 11.04 -19.58
CA GLU A 195 -11.85 10.63 -19.07
C GLU A 195 -11.80 10.07 -17.64
N PHE A 196 -10.63 9.57 -17.24
CA PHE A 196 -10.43 8.98 -15.92
C PHE A 196 -9.84 9.95 -14.90
N LYS A 197 -9.54 11.19 -15.27
CA LYS A 197 -8.91 12.19 -14.38
C LYS A 197 -9.59 12.29 -13.01
N SER A 198 -10.92 12.27 -12.98
CA SER A 198 -11.71 12.37 -11.74
C SER A 198 -11.45 11.22 -10.77
N LEU A 199 -11.17 10.01 -11.26
CA LEU A 199 -10.88 8.83 -10.44
C LEU A 199 -9.59 9.00 -9.62
N PHE A 200 -8.71 9.91 -10.02
CA PHE A 200 -7.39 10.09 -9.40
C PHE A 200 -7.30 11.40 -8.62
N LEU A 201 -7.94 12.47 -9.09
CA LEU A 201 -8.00 13.75 -8.36
C LEU A 201 -8.82 13.69 -7.07
N MET A 202 -9.90 12.88 -7.02
CA MET A 202 -10.68 12.74 -5.78
C MET A 202 -9.84 12.17 -4.62
N ASN A 203 -8.83 11.36 -4.95
CA ASN A 203 -8.02 10.63 -3.99
C ASN A 203 -6.91 11.46 -3.34
N GLU A 204 -6.49 12.58 -3.93
CA GLU A 204 -5.46 13.45 -3.34
C GLU A 204 -6.01 14.42 -2.28
N SER A 205 -7.32 14.69 -2.31
CA SER A 205 -7.95 15.77 -1.54
C SER A 205 -8.28 15.44 -0.07
N GLN A 206 -8.16 14.17 0.35
CA GLN A 206 -8.42 13.77 1.74
C GLN A 206 -7.12 13.76 2.56
N ARG A 207 -6.87 14.87 3.27
CA ARG A 207 -5.76 15.00 4.23
C ARG A 207 -5.98 14.07 5.43
N GLY A 208 -5.00 13.20 5.64
CA GLY A 208 -4.95 12.20 6.70
C GLY A 208 -4.77 10.82 6.10
N GLU A 209 -3.61 10.54 5.49
CA GLU A 209 -3.24 9.14 5.26
C GLU A 209 -3.11 8.49 6.64
N PRO A 210 -3.88 7.43 6.94
CA PRO A 210 -3.54 6.60 8.08
C PRO A 210 -2.10 6.12 7.86
N MET A 211 -1.24 6.29 8.86
CA MET A 211 0.14 5.84 8.80
C MET A 211 0.09 4.30 8.86
N TYR A 212 0.23 3.65 7.71
CA TYR A 212 0.40 2.20 7.63
C TYR A 212 1.64 1.91 6.79
N SER A 213 2.39 0.91 7.24
CA SER A 213 3.51 0.41 6.45
C SER A 213 2.98 -0.23 5.17
N ILE A 214 3.68 -0.03 4.05
CA ILE A 214 3.35 -0.73 2.81
C ILE A 214 4.42 -1.74 2.48
N SER A 215 4.00 -2.82 1.83
CA SER A 215 4.89 -3.88 1.41
C SER A 215 4.90 -3.98 -0.11
N PHE A 216 6.08 -4.18 -0.68
CA PHE A 216 6.29 -4.43 -2.10
C PHE A 216 6.60 -5.90 -2.34
N LEU A 217 6.11 -6.43 -3.46
CA LEU A 217 6.63 -7.68 -4.02
C LEU A 217 7.81 -7.37 -4.95
N THR A 218 9.02 -7.73 -4.54
CA THR A 218 10.26 -7.60 -5.33
C THR A 218 10.71 -8.95 -5.88
N SER A 219 11.82 -9.01 -6.62
CA SER A 219 12.38 -10.30 -7.08
C SER A 219 12.93 -11.16 -5.94
N GLU A 220 13.36 -10.52 -4.85
CA GLU A 220 13.95 -11.18 -3.68
C GLU A 220 12.91 -11.60 -2.64
N GLY A 221 11.65 -11.19 -2.81
CA GLY A 221 10.55 -11.52 -1.92
C GLY A 221 9.73 -10.29 -1.53
N ILE A 222 9.35 -10.20 -0.26
CA ILE A 222 8.56 -9.08 0.27
C ILE A 222 9.52 -8.07 0.87
N GLU A 223 9.45 -6.83 0.39
CA GLU A 223 10.20 -5.69 0.94
C GLU A 223 9.21 -4.70 1.55
N GLN A 224 9.32 -4.45 2.85
CA GLN A 224 8.49 -3.46 3.51
C GLN A 224 9.10 -2.07 3.29
N GLN A 225 8.32 -1.14 2.73
CA GLN A 225 8.69 0.26 2.69
C GLN A 225 8.65 0.78 4.12
N LYS A 226 9.83 0.82 4.76
CA LYS A 226 10.00 1.55 6.00
C LYS A 226 9.78 3.03 5.68
N GLU A 227 8.85 3.69 6.39
CA GLU A 227 8.72 5.14 6.26
C GLU A 227 10.11 5.75 6.52
N GLU A 228 10.65 6.45 5.53
CA GLU A 228 11.91 7.13 5.73
C GLU A 228 11.63 8.31 6.65
N ILE A 229 11.81 8.09 7.96
CA ILE A 229 11.53 9.09 8.98
C ILE A 229 12.37 10.35 8.68
N HIS A 230 11.76 11.35 8.05
CA HIS A 230 12.44 12.59 7.70
C HIS A 230 12.37 13.55 8.90
N ILE A 231 13.53 14.10 9.26
CA ILE A 231 13.64 15.06 10.36
C ILE A 231 14.09 16.38 9.77
N SER A 232 13.17 17.35 9.70
CA SER A 232 13.46 18.69 9.20
C SER A 232 14.49 19.39 10.09
N LYS A 233 15.12 20.48 9.61
CA LYS A 233 16.09 21.24 10.42
C LYS A 233 15.48 21.78 11.72
N ASP A 234 14.24 22.26 11.66
CA ASP A 234 13.55 22.79 12.83
C ASP A 234 13.20 21.68 13.83
N GLU A 235 12.81 20.51 13.32
CA GLU A 235 12.57 19.32 14.14
C GLU A 235 13.85 18.80 14.79
N GLN A 236 15.00 18.86 14.10
CA GLN A 236 16.29 18.49 14.69
C GLN A 236 16.63 19.38 15.89
N VAL A 237 16.47 20.70 15.75
CA VAL A 237 16.72 21.66 16.84
C VAL A 237 15.74 21.43 18.00
N LEU A 238 14.47 21.18 17.70
CA LEU A 238 13.47 20.88 18.72
C LEU A 238 13.80 19.59 19.47
N LEU A 239 14.09 18.50 18.75
CA LEU A 239 14.44 17.20 19.31
C LEU A 239 15.70 17.29 20.17
N GLU A 240 16.72 18.03 19.75
CA GLU A 240 17.94 18.27 20.53
C GLU A 240 17.62 18.94 21.88
N ASN A 241 16.75 19.94 21.87
CA ASN A 241 16.33 20.65 23.08
C ASN A 241 15.46 19.79 24.01
N LEU A 242 14.60 18.94 23.47
CA LEU A 242 13.75 18.05 24.28
C LEU A 242 14.58 16.90 24.86
N LEU A 243 15.40 16.24 24.04
CA LEU A 243 16.22 15.10 24.46
C LEU A 243 17.36 15.50 25.39
N SER A 244 17.88 16.73 25.32
CA SER A 244 18.85 17.23 26.31
C SER A 244 18.24 17.44 27.70
N LYS A 245 16.99 17.92 27.77
CA LYS A 245 16.25 18.08 29.04
C LYS A 245 15.86 16.74 29.65
N MET A 246 15.44 15.79 28.81
CA MET A 246 14.92 14.51 29.26
C MET A 246 15.99 13.41 29.37
N GLY A 247 17.09 13.51 28.65
CA GLY A 247 18.08 12.45 28.51
C GLY A 247 17.69 11.39 27.48
N LYS A 248 18.61 11.08 26.55
CA LYS A 248 18.40 10.09 25.47
C LYS A 248 18.16 8.67 26.00
N LYS A 249 18.98 8.22 26.96
CA LYS A 249 18.83 6.89 27.59
C LYS A 249 17.49 6.77 28.31
N PHE A 250 17.08 7.81 29.04
CA PHE A 250 15.78 7.84 29.69
C PHE A 250 14.63 7.68 28.68
N PHE A 251 14.70 8.40 27.55
CA PHE A 251 13.69 8.28 26.51
C PHE A 251 13.55 6.83 26.00
N ILE A 252 14.67 6.20 25.67
CA ILE A 252 14.70 4.82 25.16
C ILE A 252 14.16 3.84 26.21
N SER A 253 14.70 3.87 27.44
CA SER A 253 14.35 2.90 28.49
C SER A 253 12.88 2.94 28.92
N TYR A 254 12.20 4.08 28.73
CA TYR A 254 10.81 4.27 29.14
C TYR A 254 9.86 4.51 27.96
N TYR A 255 10.32 4.31 26.73
CA TYR A 255 9.53 4.51 25.52
C TYR A 255 8.29 3.61 25.52
N GLU A 256 8.48 2.29 25.65
CA GLU A 256 7.39 1.32 25.62
C GLU A 256 6.42 1.48 26.77
N VAL A 257 6.94 1.64 27.98
CA VAL A 257 6.13 1.86 29.19
C VAL A 257 5.17 3.04 28.96
N TYR A 258 5.69 4.15 28.42
CA TYR A 258 4.85 5.30 28.11
C TYR A 258 3.91 5.06 26.93
N ALA A 259 4.40 4.42 25.85
CA ALA A 259 3.60 4.11 24.65
C ALA A 259 2.41 3.19 24.96
N ASN A 260 2.57 2.28 25.92
CA ASN A 260 1.53 1.37 26.41
C ASN A 260 0.55 2.03 27.40
N GLY A 261 0.71 3.33 27.68
CA GLY A 261 -0.18 4.09 28.56
C GLY A 261 0.05 3.87 30.05
N GLU A 262 1.20 3.29 30.44
CA GLU A 262 1.54 3.09 31.84
C GLU A 262 2.02 4.39 32.51
N ASP A 263 1.76 4.53 33.81
CA ASP A 263 2.22 5.69 34.58
C ASP A 263 3.68 5.53 34.98
N LEU A 264 4.56 6.26 34.30
CA LEU A 264 5.99 6.31 34.58
C LEU A 264 6.32 6.65 36.05
N MET A 265 5.45 7.39 36.76
CA MET A 265 5.68 7.67 38.19
C MET A 265 5.69 6.40 39.04
N ASN A 266 4.95 5.36 38.63
CA ASN A 266 4.81 4.11 39.38
C ASN A 266 5.88 3.07 38.99
N VAL A 267 6.49 3.20 37.81
CA VAL A 267 7.43 2.22 37.27
C VAL A 267 8.88 2.60 37.56
N MET A 268 9.18 3.89 37.76
CA MET A 268 10.56 4.32 37.94
C MET A 268 11.13 3.97 39.34
N PRO A 269 12.38 3.47 39.41
CA PRO A 269 12.98 3.11 40.69
C PRO A 269 13.19 4.33 41.60
N ILE A 270 12.83 4.15 42.87
CA ILE A 270 12.99 5.16 43.91
C ILE A 270 14.48 5.50 44.08
N GLY A 271 14.80 6.80 44.07
CA GLY A 271 16.15 7.30 44.36
C GLY A 271 17.04 7.57 43.15
N LEU A 272 16.64 7.18 41.93
CA LEU A 272 17.39 7.50 40.70
C LEU A 272 17.30 8.97 40.29
N TYR A 273 16.15 9.60 40.54
CA TYR A 273 15.86 10.98 40.13
C TYR A 273 15.12 11.72 41.24
N THR A 274 15.32 13.04 41.29
CA THR A 274 14.48 13.92 42.12
C THR A 274 13.07 14.02 41.52
N TYR A 275 12.06 14.26 42.36
CA TYR A 275 10.67 14.42 41.92
C TYR A 275 10.51 15.49 40.82
N SER A 276 11.22 16.62 40.95
CA SER A 276 11.21 17.69 39.94
C SER A 276 11.83 17.26 38.61
N SER A 277 12.91 16.46 38.64
CA SER A 277 13.54 15.91 37.43
C SER A 277 12.59 14.95 36.73
N ILE A 278 11.92 14.08 37.49
CA ILE A 278 10.93 13.12 37.00
C ILE A 278 9.79 13.85 36.27
N GLN A 279 9.17 14.85 36.91
CA GLN A 279 8.07 15.59 36.30
C GLN A 279 8.50 16.28 34.99
N THR A 280 9.71 16.84 34.96
CA THR A 280 10.27 17.47 33.76
C THR A 280 10.43 16.47 32.62
N ARG A 281 10.95 15.28 32.91
CA ARG A 281 11.15 14.19 31.93
C ARG A 281 9.81 13.69 31.40
N ILE A 282 8.85 13.39 32.26
CA ILE A 282 7.51 12.94 31.89
C ILE A 282 6.78 14.01 31.05
N SER A 283 6.86 15.29 31.42
CA SER A 283 6.28 16.38 30.63
C SER A 283 6.91 16.49 29.24
N THR A 284 8.21 16.20 29.12
CA THR A 284 8.93 16.21 27.85
C THR A 284 8.56 15.00 26.99
N MET A 285 8.47 13.81 27.59
CA MET A 285 7.99 12.58 26.95
C MET A 285 6.58 12.79 26.36
N ARG A 286 5.66 13.30 27.19
CA ARG A 286 4.29 13.67 26.78
C ARG A 286 4.29 14.57 25.55
N ARG A 287 5.16 15.58 25.53
CA ARG A 287 5.25 16.51 24.41
C ARG A 287 5.72 15.82 23.13
N ILE A 288 6.77 14.99 23.20
CA ILE A 288 7.29 14.25 22.05
C ILE A 288 6.20 13.36 21.44
N PHE A 289 5.48 12.60 22.26
CA PHE A 289 4.40 11.73 21.79
C PHE A 289 3.21 12.53 21.25
N ARG A 290 2.80 13.61 21.92
CA ARG A 290 1.69 14.45 21.47
C ARG A 290 1.97 15.15 20.13
N GLU A 291 3.23 15.48 19.86
CA GLU A 291 3.66 16.13 18.61
C GLU A 291 4.06 15.10 17.52
N ASN A 292 3.82 13.79 17.72
CA ASN A 292 4.21 12.71 16.80
C ASN A 292 5.71 12.72 16.45
N LEU A 293 6.55 13.10 17.42
CA LEU A 293 8.00 13.18 17.27
C LEU A 293 8.70 11.93 17.82
N ASN A 294 7.96 10.91 18.28
CA ASN A 294 8.49 9.74 18.98
C ASN A 294 9.46 8.91 18.12
N LEU A 295 9.07 8.49 16.92
CA LEU A 295 9.96 7.75 16.00
C LEU A 295 11.09 8.64 15.46
N LYS A 296 10.80 9.93 15.20
CA LYS A 296 11.80 10.93 14.83
C LYS A 296 12.86 11.11 15.91
N ALA A 297 12.48 11.07 17.19
CA ALA A 297 13.38 11.15 18.32
C ALA A 297 14.31 9.93 18.38
N LEU A 298 13.79 8.71 18.19
CA LEU A 298 14.60 7.50 18.12
C LEU A 298 15.61 7.57 16.95
N LYS A 299 15.17 7.95 15.75
CA LYS A 299 16.07 8.10 14.60
C LYS A 299 17.10 9.22 14.80
N TYR A 300 16.71 10.33 15.42
CA TYR A 300 17.63 11.41 15.78
C TYR A 300 18.72 10.91 16.74
N ILE A 301 18.35 10.12 17.75
CA ILE A 301 19.30 9.55 18.71
C ILE A 301 20.32 8.66 18.00
N LEU A 302 19.88 7.78 17.11
CA LEU A 302 20.75 6.89 16.35
C LEU A 302 21.66 7.64 15.36
N GLY A 303 21.20 8.77 14.80
CA GLY A 303 21.92 9.50 13.75
C GLY A 303 22.96 10.51 14.25
N LYS A 304 22.80 11.10 15.45
CA LYS A 304 23.61 12.25 15.89
C LYS A 304 24.61 11.96 17.00
N ASP A 305 24.45 10.90 17.81
CA ASP A 305 25.37 10.65 18.93
C ASP A 305 25.17 9.27 19.60
N SER A 306 25.31 8.17 18.85
CA SER A 306 25.30 6.82 19.45
C SER A 306 26.49 6.58 20.39
N SER A 307 27.55 7.38 20.29
CA SER A 307 28.81 7.21 21.03
C SER A 307 28.70 7.25 22.57
N LYS A 308 27.61 7.84 23.11
CA LYS A 308 27.35 7.97 24.55
C LYS A 308 26.27 7.02 25.06
N LEU A 309 25.74 6.16 24.20
CA LEU A 309 24.78 5.13 24.55
C LEU A 309 25.51 3.78 24.56
N ASP A 310 25.10 2.91 25.48
CA ASP A 310 25.51 1.50 25.44
C ASP A 310 24.83 0.77 24.28
N ASP A 311 25.44 -0.34 23.85
CA ASP A 311 24.97 -1.15 22.74
C ASP A 311 23.53 -1.65 22.94
N GLU A 312 23.16 -1.96 24.19
CA GLU A 312 21.80 -2.37 24.56
C GLU A 312 20.77 -1.27 24.28
N SER A 313 21.08 -0.03 24.65
CA SER A 313 20.21 1.12 24.36
C SER A 313 20.11 1.41 22.87
N ILE A 314 21.20 1.20 22.11
CA ILE A 314 21.20 1.37 20.65
C ILE A 314 20.32 0.31 20.00
N GLU A 315 20.45 -0.95 20.41
CA GLU A 315 19.68 -2.05 19.83
C GLU A 315 18.19 -1.90 20.15
N LEU A 316 17.85 -1.59 21.42
CA LEU A 316 16.47 -1.29 21.80
C LEU A 316 15.92 -0.12 20.99
N ALA A 317 16.68 0.96 20.77
CA ALA A 317 16.21 2.07 19.94
C ALA A 317 15.95 1.66 18.47
N LYS A 318 16.68 0.69 17.91
CA LYS A 318 16.39 0.16 16.57
C LYS A 318 15.11 -0.68 16.59
N GLU A 319 14.99 -1.61 17.55
CA GLU A 319 13.80 -2.45 17.72
C GLU A 319 12.54 -1.59 17.86
N LEU A 320 12.59 -0.53 18.67
CA LEU A 320 11.49 0.41 18.86
C LEU A 320 11.12 1.20 17.59
N ILE A 321 12.06 1.43 16.68
CA ILE A 321 11.78 2.00 15.34
C ILE A 321 11.15 0.96 14.43
N GLU A 322 11.50 -0.33 14.59
CA GLU A 322 10.90 -1.41 13.79
C GLU A 322 9.50 -1.79 14.25
N LEU A 323 9.19 -1.59 15.54
CA LEU A 323 7.89 -1.90 16.14
C LEU A 323 6.85 -0.77 16.02
N GLY A 324 7.26 0.46 15.73
CA GLY A 324 6.40 1.64 15.69
C GLY A 324 6.21 2.20 14.30
#